data_AF-A0AAU1QDG2-F1
#
_entry.id   AF-A0AAU1QDG2-F1
#
_cell.length_a   1.000
_cell.length_b   1.000
_cell.length_c   1.000
_cell.angle_alpha   90.00
_cell.angle_beta   90.00
_cell.angle_gamma   90.00
#
_symmetry.space_group_name_H-M   'P 1'
#
loop_
_entity.id
_entity.type
_entity.pdbx_description
1 polymer ?
#
loop_
_entity_poly.entity_id
_entity_poly.type
_entity_poly.pdbx_seq_one_letter_code
_entity_poly.pdbx_strand_id
1 'polypeptide(L)'
;MSANKYYNPDEQGPNGARPALPSPAAEPSGPGPVESVIPPPAETPPPAAPHWAGPPSAPAPPVPPAPTYESPQHANPVPDGNLEPLRIPMRPQGSSDGAPDPVRIGLWGAPRSGKTTYLAALPIAAMQYQRHGRGNWVVSGMTKDANDFLVDNVARLTRDRVFPDATTGMKGMSWSFQGEEPASGAFRTRGREVDFVLEIHDPSGEVFRRDHPQHAAIIDQLARAKGLIYIFDPLGDAVEATQSLNFFHAALTELNTRVRDSGGHIRNRLPHHVSVCVAKFDHPEVFRPAVEAGWVTQDSVGSQLPRVPERLGADFFGWMCNDFRGATARLVRDALASFFHPENISYYASSAIGFRLNPQHVFDYRNYANVEIVEGQRRICTSPEPINVLEPLIDLERRIRTGKRKGGKRR
;
A
#
# COMPACT_ATOMS: atom_id res chain seq x y z
N MET A 1 51.87 22.55 -9.37
CA MET A 1 52.87 21.46 -9.31
C MET A 1 52.08 20.16 -9.28
N SER A 2 51.65 19.66 -10.44
CA SER A 2 52.30 18.60 -11.25
C SER A 2 52.08 17.21 -10.60
N ALA A 3 51.54 16.17 -11.25
CA ALA A 3 51.20 15.95 -12.65
C ALA A 3 50.14 14.83 -12.81
N ASN A 4 49.34 14.97 -13.88
CA ASN A 4 48.52 13.95 -14.53
C ASN A 4 49.33 12.73 -14.96
N LYS A 5 48.73 11.53 -14.90
CA LYS A 5 49.10 10.41 -15.78
C LYS A 5 47.90 10.02 -16.64
N TYR A 6 48.11 10.17 -17.93
CA TYR A 6 47.24 9.76 -19.03
C TYR A 6 47.23 8.23 -19.18
N TYR A 7 46.04 7.70 -19.47
CA TYR A 7 45.83 6.34 -19.98
C TYR A 7 45.68 6.44 -21.50
N ASN A 8 46.48 5.69 -22.26
CA ASN A 8 46.40 5.60 -23.72
C ASN A 8 46.05 4.16 -24.11
N PRO A 9 44.97 3.91 -24.86
CA PRO A 9 44.62 2.59 -25.39
C PRO A 9 45.11 2.50 -26.84
N ASP A 10 46.15 1.72 -27.12
CA ASP A 10 46.45 1.11 -28.44
C ASP A 10 47.85 0.50 -28.43
N GLU A 11 47.96 -0.79 -28.11
CA GLU A 11 49.06 -1.63 -28.58
C GLU A 11 48.50 -3.00 -29.00
N GLN A 12 48.50 -3.24 -30.32
CA GLN A 12 48.14 -4.50 -30.94
C GLN A 12 49.41 -5.30 -31.32
N GLY A 13 49.50 -6.52 -30.78
CA GLY A 13 49.96 -7.76 -31.42
C GLY A 13 51.47 -8.06 -31.50
N PRO A 14 51.89 -9.29 -31.92
CA PRO A 14 51.09 -10.50 -32.19
C PRO A 14 51.68 -11.83 -31.66
N ASN A 15 50.90 -12.91 -31.87
CA ASN A 15 51.26 -14.33 -32.03
C ASN A 15 51.40 -15.27 -30.81
N GLY A 16 50.64 -16.38 -30.86
CA GLY A 16 51.08 -17.67 -30.30
C GLY A 16 50.01 -18.55 -29.65
N ALA A 17 49.59 -19.60 -30.37
CA ALA A 17 49.03 -20.88 -29.88
C ALA A 17 47.55 -20.97 -29.44
N ARG A 18 46.73 -21.52 -30.35
CA ARG A 18 45.45 -22.21 -30.09
C ARG A 18 45.70 -23.65 -29.64
N PRO A 19 44.95 -24.18 -28.65
CA PRO A 19 44.73 -25.63 -28.51
C PRO A 19 43.41 -26.07 -29.15
N ALA A 20 43.37 -27.34 -29.51
CA ALA A 20 42.45 -27.97 -30.46
C ALA A 20 41.06 -28.33 -29.88
N LEU A 21 40.08 -28.33 -30.78
CA LEU A 21 38.76 -28.97 -30.63
C LEU A 21 38.90 -30.50 -30.79
N PRO A 22 38.20 -31.32 -29.99
CA PRO A 22 37.94 -32.69 -30.35
C PRO A 22 36.67 -32.83 -31.21
N SER A 23 36.83 -33.54 -32.33
CA SER A 23 35.77 -33.99 -33.24
C SER A 23 35.07 -35.26 -32.74
N PRO A 24 33.91 -35.63 -33.32
CA PRO A 24 32.87 -36.43 -32.68
C PRO A 24 32.99 -37.93 -32.95
N ALA A 25 32.44 -38.74 -32.04
CA ALA A 25 32.18 -40.15 -32.30
C ALA A 25 30.89 -40.64 -31.62
N ALA A 26 30.20 -41.51 -32.36
CA ALA A 26 29.22 -42.52 -31.96
C ALA A 26 27.75 -42.08 -31.78
N GLU A 27 26.98 -42.42 -32.82
CA GLU A 27 25.54 -42.71 -32.78
C GLU A 27 25.18 -43.76 -31.72
N PRO A 28 23.95 -43.70 -31.19
CA PRO A 28 23.19 -44.92 -31.00
C PRO A 28 21.77 -44.84 -31.60
N SER A 29 21.50 -45.80 -32.48
CA SER A 29 20.38 -46.76 -32.42
C SER A 29 18.97 -46.23 -32.09
N GLY A 30 18.16 -46.09 -33.15
CA GLY A 30 16.81 -46.67 -33.30
C GLY A 30 15.70 -46.40 -32.25
N PRO A 31 14.48 -45.99 -32.67
CA PRO A 31 13.33 -45.91 -31.77
C PRO A 31 12.79 -47.31 -31.48
N GLY A 32 12.91 -47.75 -30.23
CA GLY A 32 12.20 -48.93 -29.70
C GLY A 32 10.69 -48.67 -29.56
N PRO A 33 9.86 -49.71 -29.57
CA PRO A 33 8.41 -49.58 -29.58
C PRO A 33 7.87 -49.05 -28.25
N VAL A 34 6.84 -48.21 -28.36
CA VAL A 34 6.09 -47.61 -27.26
C VAL A 34 5.38 -48.73 -26.49
N GLU A 35 5.87 -49.01 -25.28
CA GLU A 35 5.26 -49.95 -24.35
C GLU A 35 4.03 -49.30 -23.73
N SER A 36 2.86 -49.85 -24.06
CA SER A 36 1.55 -49.43 -23.57
C SER A 36 1.48 -49.60 -22.05
N VAL A 37 1.53 -48.49 -21.32
CA VAL A 37 1.27 -48.46 -19.88
C VAL A 37 -0.20 -48.81 -19.63
N ILE A 38 -0.43 -50.03 -19.17
CA ILE A 38 -1.71 -50.50 -18.63
C ILE A 38 -1.94 -49.77 -17.30
N PRO A 39 -3.05 -49.03 -17.11
CA PRO A 39 -3.36 -48.44 -15.83
C PRO A 39 -3.64 -49.53 -14.78
N PRO A 40 -3.21 -49.36 -13.52
CA PRO A 40 -3.53 -50.32 -12.46
C PRO A 40 -5.05 -50.38 -12.24
N PRO A 41 -5.60 -51.56 -11.86
CA PRO A 41 -7.01 -51.71 -11.57
C PRO A 41 -7.41 -50.83 -10.38
N ALA A 42 -8.59 -50.21 -10.48
CA ALA A 42 -9.18 -49.38 -9.45
C ALA A 42 -9.22 -50.12 -8.11
N GLU A 43 -8.59 -49.54 -7.08
CA GLU A 43 -8.72 -50.00 -5.71
C GLU A 43 -10.19 -49.97 -5.31
N THR A 44 -10.69 -51.12 -4.88
CA THR A 44 -12.00 -51.29 -4.25
C THR A 44 -12.07 -50.39 -3.01
N PRO A 45 -13.15 -49.61 -2.82
CA PRO A 45 -13.31 -48.82 -1.60
C PRO A 45 -13.38 -49.72 -0.37
N PRO A 46 -12.78 -49.33 0.76
CA PRO A 46 -12.84 -50.10 1.99
C PRO A 46 -14.29 -50.21 2.49
N PRO A 47 -14.65 -51.32 3.16
CA PRO A 47 -16.00 -51.50 3.71
C PRO A 47 -16.31 -50.40 4.73
N ALA A 48 -17.54 -49.89 4.65
CA ALA A 48 -18.08 -48.89 5.55
C ALA A 48 -17.88 -49.31 7.03
N ALA A 49 -17.30 -48.40 7.81
CA ALA A 49 -17.16 -48.60 9.25
C ALA A 49 -18.53 -48.79 9.92
N PRO A 50 -18.63 -49.69 10.92
CA PRO A 50 -19.87 -49.90 11.66
C PRO A 50 -20.29 -48.60 12.36
N HIS A 51 -21.56 -48.25 12.17
CA HIS A 51 -22.21 -47.09 12.75
C HIS A 51 -22.24 -47.27 14.26
N TRP A 52 -21.36 -46.57 14.98
CA TRP A 52 -21.44 -46.47 16.42
C TRP A 52 -22.71 -45.70 16.79
N ALA A 53 -23.72 -46.42 17.30
CA ALA A 53 -24.85 -45.81 17.98
C ALA A 53 -24.32 -45.17 19.27
N GLY A 54 -24.22 -43.83 19.28
CA GLY A 54 -23.92 -43.08 20.48
C GLY A 54 -24.98 -43.33 21.57
N PRO A 55 -24.61 -43.24 22.86
CA PRO A 55 -25.56 -43.39 23.95
C PRO A 55 -26.64 -42.30 23.88
N PRO A 56 -27.87 -42.57 24.37
CA PRO A 56 -28.97 -41.61 24.33
C PRO A 56 -28.63 -40.34 25.12
N SER A 57 -28.86 -39.19 24.48
CA SER A 57 -28.73 -37.87 25.10
C SER A 57 -29.58 -37.78 26.36
N ALA A 58 -28.94 -37.50 27.49
CA ALA A 58 -29.63 -37.14 28.72
C ALA A 58 -30.44 -35.84 28.53
N PRO A 59 -31.62 -35.71 29.14
CA PRO A 59 -32.41 -34.48 29.08
C PRO A 59 -31.66 -33.32 29.73
N ALA A 60 -31.67 -32.17 29.07
CA ALA A 60 -31.07 -30.94 29.58
C ALA A 60 -31.71 -30.52 30.92
N PRO A 61 -30.92 -29.97 31.86
CA PRO A 61 -31.47 -29.44 33.10
C PRO A 61 -32.38 -28.22 32.81
N PRO A 62 -33.43 -28.00 33.62
CA PRO A 62 -34.34 -26.87 33.44
C PRO A 62 -33.59 -25.55 33.59
N VAL A 63 -33.80 -24.66 32.62
CA VAL A 63 -33.30 -23.28 32.64
C VAL A 63 -33.91 -22.57 33.84
N PRO A 64 -33.12 -21.94 34.74
CA PRO A 64 -33.67 -21.15 35.83
C PRO A 64 -34.47 -19.96 35.28
N PRO A 65 -35.61 -19.60 35.89
CA PRO A 65 -36.39 -18.45 35.45
C PRO A 65 -35.53 -17.18 35.53
N ALA A 66 -35.56 -16.38 34.47
CA ALA A 66 -34.88 -15.09 34.42
C ALA A 66 -35.37 -14.20 35.59
N PRO A 67 -34.49 -13.40 36.22
CA PRO A 67 -34.89 -12.47 37.25
C PRO A 67 -35.90 -11.48 36.66
N THR A 68 -37.07 -11.41 37.29
CA THR A 68 -38.09 -10.42 37.01
C THR A 68 -37.53 -9.05 37.39
N TYR A 69 -37.09 -8.28 36.40
CA TYR A 69 -36.81 -6.87 36.61
C TYR A 69 -38.15 -6.14 36.73
N GLU A 70 -38.39 -5.54 37.88
CA GLU A 70 -39.47 -4.58 38.08
C GLU A 70 -39.28 -3.42 37.11
N SER A 71 -40.26 -3.22 36.22
CA SER A 71 -40.34 -2.06 35.34
C SER A 71 -40.33 -0.78 36.19
N PRO A 72 -39.42 0.18 35.97
CA PRO A 72 -39.50 1.47 36.62
C PRO A 72 -40.75 2.21 36.12
N GLN A 73 -41.77 2.27 36.96
CA GLN A 73 -42.91 3.17 36.77
C GLN A 73 -42.45 4.61 37.06
N HIS A 74 -42.80 5.52 36.16
CA HIS A 74 -42.69 6.98 36.24
C HIS A 74 -41.30 7.60 36.08
N ALA A 75 -40.74 7.50 34.87
CA ALA A 75 -39.97 8.61 34.29
C ALA A 75 -40.93 9.45 33.42
N ASN A 76 -40.94 10.76 33.66
CA ASN A 76 -41.77 11.74 32.95
C ASN A 76 -41.69 11.57 31.42
N PRO A 77 -42.79 11.79 30.68
CA PRO A 77 -42.74 11.75 29.22
C PRO A 77 -41.78 12.83 28.73
N VAL A 78 -40.68 12.40 28.12
CA VAL A 78 -39.85 13.27 27.29
C VAL A 78 -40.76 13.74 26.16
N PRO A 79 -40.95 15.06 25.96
CA PRO A 79 -41.78 15.55 24.88
C PRO A 79 -41.24 15.00 23.57
N ASP A 80 -42.06 14.21 22.89
CA ASP A 80 -41.79 13.69 21.55
C ASP A 80 -41.89 14.88 20.58
N GLY A 81 -40.81 15.68 20.59
CA GLY A 81 -40.58 16.71 19.61
C GLY A 81 -40.24 16.01 18.32
N ASN A 82 -41.06 16.26 17.30
CA ASN A 82 -40.82 16.02 15.89
C ASN A 82 -39.50 16.69 15.45
N LEU A 83 -38.36 16.17 15.90
CA LEU A 83 -37.03 16.62 15.52
C LEU A 83 -36.66 15.82 14.28
N GLU A 84 -36.69 16.49 13.12
CA GLU A 84 -36.08 15.94 11.92
C GLU A 84 -34.68 15.41 12.26
N PRO A 85 -34.29 14.21 11.78
CA PRO A 85 -32.99 13.65 12.09
C PRO A 85 -31.90 14.63 11.69
N LEU A 86 -31.07 15.03 12.68
CA LEU A 86 -29.93 15.91 12.44
C LEU A 86 -28.98 15.25 11.44
N ARG A 87 -28.95 15.76 10.21
CA ARG A 87 -27.97 15.37 9.21
C ARG A 87 -26.58 15.85 9.64
N ILE A 88 -25.57 15.03 9.42
CA ILE A 88 -24.14 15.42 9.55
C ILE A 88 -23.96 16.76 8.82
N PRO A 89 -23.35 17.80 9.44
CA PRO A 89 -23.17 19.08 8.79
C PRO A 89 -22.30 18.92 7.55
N MET A 90 -22.94 18.81 6.38
CA MET A 90 -22.27 19.01 5.11
C MET A 90 -21.92 20.50 5.04
N ARG A 91 -20.64 20.80 4.85
CA ARG A 91 -20.20 22.16 4.52
C ARG A 91 -21.01 22.62 3.29
N PRO A 92 -21.69 23.77 3.33
CA PRO A 92 -22.50 24.23 2.20
C PRO A 92 -21.63 24.29 0.94
N GLN A 93 -22.07 23.65 -0.14
CA GLN A 93 -21.56 23.91 -1.48
C GLN A 93 -22.10 25.29 -1.92
N GLY A 94 -21.53 26.34 -1.34
CA GLY A 94 -21.93 27.73 -1.58
C GLY A 94 -20.85 28.63 -1.05
N SER A 95 -19.98 29.09 -1.97
CA SER A 95 -19.08 30.24 -1.82
C SER A 95 -18.58 30.54 -0.40
N SER A 96 -17.66 29.72 0.12
CA SER A 96 -16.80 30.14 1.21
C SER A 96 -15.70 31.02 0.65
N ASP A 97 -15.91 32.33 0.73
CA ASP A 97 -14.86 33.33 0.57
C ASP A 97 -13.77 33.03 1.62
N GLY A 98 -12.62 32.52 1.18
CA GLY A 98 -11.39 32.38 1.98
C GLY A 98 -10.99 30.98 2.50
N ALA A 99 -11.84 29.95 2.46
CA ALA A 99 -11.41 28.59 2.84
C ALA A 99 -10.70 27.92 1.64
N PRO A 100 -9.44 27.48 1.78
CA PRO A 100 -8.71 26.93 0.65
C PRO A 100 -9.30 25.57 0.26
N ASP A 101 -9.59 25.38 -1.03
CA ASP A 101 -10.09 24.12 -1.59
C ASP A 101 -9.39 22.89 -0.98
N PRO A 102 -10.14 21.85 -0.60
CA PRO A 102 -9.55 20.62 -0.10
C PRO A 102 -8.56 20.06 -1.13
N VAL A 103 -7.44 19.56 -0.63
CA VAL A 103 -6.45 18.87 -1.46
C VAL A 103 -7.03 17.50 -1.78
N ARG A 104 -7.13 17.16 -3.07
CA ARG A 104 -7.54 15.85 -3.56
C ARG A 104 -6.30 15.02 -3.87
N ILE A 105 -6.19 13.86 -3.24
CA ILE A 105 -5.10 12.92 -3.45
C ILE A 105 -5.67 11.66 -4.09
N GLY A 106 -5.05 11.15 -5.15
CA GLY A 106 -5.40 9.87 -5.77
C GLY A 106 -4.50 8.74 -5.29
N LEU A 107 -5.06 7.56 -5.04
CA LEU A 107 -4.28 6.34 -4.79
C LEU A 107 -4.14 5.52 -6.08
N TRP A 108 -2.92 5.07 -6.38
CA TRP A 108 -2.60 4.32 -7.58
C TRP A 108 -1.58 3.22 -7.28
N GLY A 109 -1.67 2.08 -7.98
CA GLY A 109 -0.75 0.95 -7.82
C GLY A 109 -1.30 -0.31 -8.46
N ALA A 110 -0.41 -1.21 -8.86
CA ALA A 110 -0.75 -2.46 -9.53
C ALA A 110 -1.69 -3.34 -8.67
N PRO A 111 -2.38 -4.34 -9.26
CA PRO A 111 -3.08 -5.36 -8.48
C PRO A 111 -2.14 -6.03 -7.49
N ARG A 112 -2.65 -6.47 -6.32
CA ARG A 112 -1.87 -7.16 -5.26
C ARG A 112 -0.75 -6.34 -4.61
N SER A 113 -0.57 -5.08 -4.99
CA SER A 113 0.44 -4.18 -4.39
C SER A 113 0.19 -3.81 -2.93
N GLY A 114 -1.01 -4.10 -2.41
CA GLY A 114 -1.37 -3.86 -1.02
C GLY A 114 -2.17 -2.58 -0.79
N LYS A 115 -2.75 -1.97 -1.84
CA LYS A 115 -3.63 -0.79 -1.73
C LYS A 115 -4.74 -0.97 -0.68
N THR A 116 -5.51 -2.04 -0.76
CA THR A 116 -6.61 -2.33 0.17
C THR A 116 -6.13 -2.42 1.63
N THR A 117 -5.01 -3.10 1.86
CA THR A 117 -4.38 -3.22 3.19
C THR A 117 -3.83 -1.88 3.67
N TYR A 118 -3.21 -1.09 2.79
CA TYR A 118 -2.74 0.26 3.09
C TYR A 118 -3.89 1.16 3.58
N LEU A 119 -5.06 1.08 2.93
CA LEU A 119 -6.24 1.85 3.31
C LEU A 119 -6.82 1.41 4.64
N ALA A 120 -6.94 0.11 4.85
CA ALA A 120 -7.37 -0.46 6.11
C ALA A 120 -6.45 -0.06 7.28
N ALA A 121 -5.17 0.20 7.00
CA ALA A 121 -4.18 0.62 7.98
C ALA A 121 -4.23 2.12 8.33
N LEU A 122 -4.89 2.98 7.54
CA LEU A 122 -4.89 4.44 7.75
C LEU A 122 -5.50 4.87 9.09
N PRO A 123 -6.68 4.36 9.51
CA PRO A 123 -7.21 4.67 10.84
C PRO A 123 -6.30 4.19 11.96
N ILE A 124 -5.65 3.04 11.80
CA ILE A 124 -4.70 2.48 12.78
C ILE A 124 -3.50 3.42 12.93
N ALA A 125 -2.92 3.84 11.80
CA ALA A 125 -1.79 4.77 11.77
C ALA A 125 -2.16 6.13 12.39
N ALA A 126 -3.37 6.65 12.13
CA ALA A 126 -3.86 7.89 12.73
C ALA A 126 -3.97 7.80 14.26
N MET A 127 -4.53 6.71 14.78
CA MET A 127 -4.61 6.46 16.22
C MET A 127 -3.20 6.34 16.85
N GLN A 128 -2.25 5.69 16.20
CA GLN A 128 -0.86 5.61 16.67
C GLN A 128 -0.17 6.98 16.70
N TYR A 129 -0.36 7.77 15.64
CA TYR A 129 0.21 9.12 15.54
C TYR A 129 -0.22 10.00 16.72
N GLN A 130 -1.49 9.89 17.12
CA GLN A 130 -2.04 10.55 18.30
C GLN A 130 -1.41 10.04 19.61
N ARG A 131 -1.29 8.71 19.79
CA ARG A 131 -0.66 8.13 20.99
C ARG A 131 0.78 8.59 21.20
N HIS A 132 1.51 8.85 20.12
CA HIS A 132 2.89 9.35 20.17
C HIS A 132 2.98 10.89 20.26
N GLY A 133 1.86 11.59 20.45
CA GLY A 133 1.82 13.05 20.61
C GLY A 133 2.24 13.81 19.34
N ARG A 134 2.17 13.18 18.17
CA ARG A 134 2.61 13.79 16.90
C ARG A 134 1.51 14.56 16.17
N GLY A 135 0.27 14.48 16.64
CA GLY A 135 -0.89 15.21 16.12
C GLY A 135 -2.19 14.43 16.33
N ASN A 136 -3.32 15.12 16.33
CA ASN A 136 -4.64 14.51 16.48
C ASN A 136 -5.25 14.30 15.10
N TRP A 137 -4.97 13.14 14.48
CA TRP A 137 -5.52 12.82 13.16
C TRP A 137 -6.78 11.98 13.27
N VAL A 138 -7.82 12.39 12.55
CA VAL A 138 -9.08 11.71 12.40
C VAL A 138 -9.26 11.36 10.92
N VAL A 139 -9.62 10.11 10.67
CA VAL A 139 -9.93 9.58 9.33
C VAL A 139 -11.40 9.18 9.33
N SER A 140 -12.17 9.72 8.39
CA SER A 140 -13.59 9.41 8.25
C SER A 140 -13.97 9.16 6.79
N GLY A 141 -14.88 8.22 6.56
CA GLY A 141 -15.47 8.01 5.24
C GLY A 141 -16.46 9.13 4.92
N MET A 142 -16.39 9.66 3.70
CA MET A 142 -17.32 10.68 3.20
C MET A 142 -18.63 10.08 2.67
N THR A 143 -18.71 8.75 2.57
CA THR A 143 -19.90 7.99 2.18
C THR A 143 -20.13 6.85 3.16
N LYS A 144 -21.34 6.27 3.16
CA LYS A 144 -21.65 5.09 3.96
C LYS A 144 -20.72 3.92 3.61
N ASP A 145 -20.56 3.63 2.32
CA ASP A 145 -19.69 2.56 1.84
C ASP A 145 -18.22 2.76 2.26
N ALA A 146 -17.72 4.00 2.27
CA ALA A 146 -16.37 4.30 2.73
C ALA A 146 -16.20 4.10 4.25
N ASN A 147 -17.24 4.37 5.04
CA ASN A 147 -17.22 4.11 6.48
C ASN A 147 -17.34 2.61 6.79
N ASP A 148 -18.28 1.92 6.14
CA ASP A 148 -18.46 0.47 6.27
C ASP A 148 -17.15 -0.25 5.91
N PHE A 149 -16.49 0.17 4.83
CA PHE A 149 -15.16 -0.33 4.45
C PHE A 149 -14.11 -0.14 5.55
N LEU A 150 -14.01 1.04 6.17
CA LEU A 150 -13.01 1.27 7.22
C LEU A 150 -13.29 0.40 8.43
N VAL A 151 -14.53 0.35 8.90
CA VAL A 151 -14.92 -0.43 10.07
C VAL A 151 -14.60 -1.90 9.87
N ASP A 152 -15.03 -2.48 8.74
CA ASP A 152 -14.85 -3.90 8.45
C ASP A 152 -13.37 -4.25 8.30
N ASN A 153 -12.60 -3.46 7.55
CA ASN A 153 -11.21 -3.80 7.28
C ASN A 153 -10.28 -3.50 8.45
N VAL A 154 -10.59 -2.50 9.29
CA VAL A 154 -9.87 -2.29 10.55
C VAL A 154 -10.14 -3.48 11.49
N ALA A 155 -11.38 -3.96 11.60
CA ALA A 155 -11.70 -5.13 12.40
C ALA A 155 -10.95 -6.39 11.90
N ARG A 156 -10.89 -6.60 10.59
CA ARG A 156 -10.13 -7.71 9.98
C ARG A 156 -8.66 -7.70 10.37
N LEU A 157 -8.00 -6.54 10.26
CA LEU A 157 -6.57 -6.42 10.58
C LEU A 157 -6.28 -6.54 12.08
N THR A 158 -7.11 -5.92 12.93
CA THR A 158 -6.83 -5.77 14.37
C THR A 158 -7.37 -6.93 15.21
N ARG A 159 -8.61 -7.36 14.95
CA ARG A 159 -9.30 -8.41 15.71
C ARG A 159 -9.13 -9.76 15.04
N ASP A 160 -9.49 -9.86 13.76
CA ASP A 160 -9.59 -11.16 13.09
C ASP A 160 -8.22 -11.66 12.58
N ARG A 161 -7.20 -10.79 12.61
CA ARG A 161 -5.82 -11.11 12.21
C ARG A 161 -5.69 -11.61 10.78
N VAL A 162 -6.53 -11.10 9.89
CA VAL A 162 -6.56 -11.49 8.48
C VAL A 162 -6.45 -10.27 7.58
N PHE A 163 -5.91 -10.49 6.39
CA PHE A 163 -5.86 -9.45 5.37
C PHE A 163 -7.27 -9.20 4.78
N PRO A 164 -7.56 -7.96 4.34
CA PRO A 164 -8.68 -7.69 3.47
C PRO A 164 -8.71 -8.60 2.24
N ASP A 165 -9.91 -8.97 1.79
CA ASP A 165 -10.08 -9.71 0.54
C ASP A 165 -9.66 -8.86 -0.66
N ALA A 166 -9.38 -9.52 -1.78
CA ALA A 166 -9.10 -8.82 -3.03
C ALA A 166 -10.31 -7.96 -3.42
N THR A 167 -10.07 -6.69 -3.69
CA THR A 167 -11.12 -5.73 -3.97
C THR A 167 -11.91 -6.10 -5.22
N THR A 168 -13.22 -6.34 -5.06
CA THR A 168 -14.18 -6.55 -6.15
C THR A 168 -14.92 -5.25 -6.44
N GLY A 169 -14.36 -4.41 -7.31
CA GLY A 169 -15.09 -3.29 -7.92
C GLY A 169 -15.55 -2.20 -6.95
N MET A 170 -14.67 -1.74 -6.06
CA MET A 170 -14.93 -0.58 -5.21
C MET A 170 -15.11 0.69 -6.06
N LYS A 171 -16.32 1.27 -6.06
CA LYS A 171 -16.62 2.51 -6.78
C LYS A 171 -16.44 3.73 -5.86
N GLY A 172 -15.50 4.61 -6.22
CA GLY A 172 -15.51 6.02 -5.84
C GLY A 172 -15.65 6.32 -4.34
N MET A 173 -14.82 5.69 -3.50
CA MET A 173 -14.76 6.05 -2.09
C MET A 173 -13.94 7.32 -1.90
N SER A 174 -14.33 8.11 -0.92
CA SER A 174 -13.59 9.30 -0.51
C SER A 174 -13.48 9.32 1.00
N TRP A 175 -12.30 9.66 1.50
CA TRP A 175 -12.02 9.78 2.93
C TRP A 175 -11.55 11.19 3.24
N SER A 176 -12.07 11.76 4.33
CA SER A 176 -11.59 13.03 4.88
C SER A 176 -10.54 12.74 5.95
N PHE A 177 -9.44 13.49 5.88
CA PHE A 177 -8.37 13.49 6.86
C PHE A 177 -8.36 14.86 7.51
N GLN A 178 -8.57 14.87 8.82
CA GLN A 178 -8.55 16.10 9.61
C GLN A 178 -7.55 15.93 10.74
N GLY A 179 -6.66 16.89 10.92
CA GLY A 179 -5.78 16.86 12.07
C GLY A 179 -4.94 18.10 12.23
N GLU A 180 -4.21 18.13 13.32
CA GLU A 180 -3.29 19.23 13.63
C GLU A 180 -1.84 18.76 13.47
N GLU A 181 -1.08 19.51 12.68
CA GLU A 181 0.37 19.39 12.67
C GLU A 181 0.97 20.29 13.76
N PRO A 182 1.87 19.78 14.61
CA PRO A 182 2.61 20.62 15.53
C PRO A 182 3.41 21.67 14.76
N ALA A 183 3.52 22.87 15.34
CA ALA A 183 4.22 23.97 14.72
C ALA A 183 5.70 23.59 14.48
N SER A 184 6.12 23.60 13.21
CA SER A 184 7.53 23.40 12.85
C SER A 184 8.24 24.75 12.70
N GLY A 185 9.29 24.95 13.51
CA GLY A 185 10.22 26.09 13.46
C GLY A 185 10.14 27.04 14.67
N ALA A 186 11.27 27.68 14.99
CA ALA A 186 11.48 28.52 16.19
C ALA A 186 10.55 29.74 16.33
N PHE A 187 9.78 30.08 15.29
CA PHE A 187 8.92 31.27 15.24
C PHE A 187 7.43 30.96 15.03
N ARG A 188 7.01 29.69 15.08
CA ARG A 188 5.58 29.33 14.99
C ARG A 188 5.11 28.74 16.30
N THR A 189 4.18 29.44 16.96
CA THR A 189 3.61 29.04 18.26
C THR A 189 2.27 28.31 18.14
N ARG A 190 1.69 28.24 16.93
CA ARG A 190 0.36 27.61 16.71
C ARG A 190 0.46 26.47 15.72
N GLY A 191 -0.10 25.31 16.10
CA GLY A 191 -0.27 24.17 15.22
C GLY A 191 -1.10 24.53 13.99
N ARG A 192 -0.91 23.78 12.91
CA ARG A 192 -1.65 23.98 11.66
C ARG A 192 -2.75 22.93 11.56
N GLU A 193 -3.99 23.37 11.47
CA GLU A 193 -5.09 22.51 11.03
C GLU A 193 -4.89 22.12 9.57
N VAL A 194 -4.97 20.82 9.31
CA VAL A 194 -4.83 20.20 8.01
C VAL A 194 -6.11 19.43 7.72
N ASP A 195 -6.70 19.74 6.55
CA ASP A 195 -7.86 19.04 6.00
C ASP A 195 -7.59 18.72 4.53
N PHE A 196 -7.72 17.45 4.17
CA PHE A 196 -7.65 16.98 2.79
C PHE A 196 -8.54 15.77 2.56
N VAL A 197 -8.83 15.52 1.28
CA VAL A 197 -9.64 14.39 0.83
C VAL A 197 -8.76 13.43 0.05
N LEU A 198 -8.79 12.17 0.45
CA LEU A 198 -8.23 11.07 -0.31
C LEU A 198 -9.35 10.48 -1.16
N GLU A 199 -9.24 10.65 -2.48
CA GLU A 199 -10.13 10.04 -3.46
C GLU A 199 -9.52 8.74 -3.94
N ILE A 200 -10.31 7.68 -3.90
CA ILE A 200 -9.78 6.35 -4.11
C ILE A 200 -10.60 5.63 -5.15
N HIS A 201 -9.84 5.08 -6.07
CA HIS A 201 -10.26 3.91 -6.80
C HIS A 201 -9.28 2.82 -6.44
N ASP A 202 -9.82 1.75 -5.84
CA ASP A 202 -9.15 0.46 -5.77
C ASP A 202 -9.82 -0.49 -6.76
N PRO A 203 -9.69 -0.22 -8.07
CA PRO A 203 -10.19 -1.12 -9.07
C PRO A 203 -9.39 -2.42 -8.99
N SER A 204 -10.09 -3.54 -9.12
CA SER A 204 -9.41 -4.81 -9.36
C SER A 204 -8.55 -4.70 -10.63
N GLY A 205 -7.56 -5.58 -10.81
CA GLY A 205 -6.73 -5.56 -12.02
C GLY A 205 -7.50 -5.65 -13.33
N GLU A 206 -8.69 -6.25 -13.29
CA GLU A 206 -9.60 -6.38 -14.44
C GLU A 206 -10.29 -5.05 -14.80
N VAL A 207 -10.57 -4.21 -13.80
CA VAL A 207 -11.28 -2.92 -13.96
C VAL A 207 -10.38 -1.84 -14.60
N PHE A 208 -9.06 -2.05 -14.59
CA PHE A 208 -8.09 -1.17 -15.25
C PHE A 208 -7.79 -1.55 -16.71
N ARG A 209 -8.45 -2.57 -17.26
CA ARG A 209 -8.38 -2.79 -18.70
C ARG A 209 -9.08 -1.62 -19.41
N ARG A 210 -8.50 -1.14 -20.51
CA ARG A 210 -9.03 0.01 -21.29
C ARG A 210 -10.47 -0.17 -21.76
N ASP A 211 -10.91 -1.42 -21.95
CA ASP A 211 -12.26 -1.80 -22.34
C ASP A 211 -13.27 -1.77 -21.18
N HIS A 212 -12.81 -1.58 -19.93
CA HIS A 212 -13.69 -1.56 -18.78
C HIS A 212 -14.42 -0.21 -18.64
N PRO A 213 -15.75 -0.19 -18.43
CA PRO A 213 -16.55 1.05 -18.37
C PRO A 213 -16.10 2.06 -17.31
N GLN A 214 -15.39 1.60 -16.28
CA GLN A 214 -14.94 2.44 -15.16
C GLN A 214 -13.53 3.02 -15.38
N HIS A 215 -12.78 2.56 -16.39
CA HIS A 215 -11.42 3.00 -16.66
C HIS A 215 -11.31 4.52 -16.82
N ALA A 216 -12.17 5.09 -17.68
CA ALA A 216 -12.18 6.53 -17.94
C ALA A 216 -12.43 7.33 -16.65
N ALA A 217 -13.39 6.92 -15.82
CA ALA A 217 -13.70 7.60 -14.57
C ALA A 217 -12.53 7.61 -13.58
N ILE A 218 -11.73 6.54 -13.54
CA ILE A 218 -10.53 6.47 -12.70
C ILE A 218 -9.48 7.47 -13.19
N ILE A 219 -9.19 7.48 -14.49
CA ILE A 219 -8.22 8.42 -15.08
C ILE A 219 -8.67 9.87 -14.91
N ASP A 220 -9.96 10.18 -15.07
CA ASP A 220 -10.53 11.50 -14.82
C ASP A 220 -10.24 12.00 -13.40
N GLN A 221 -10.36 11.13 -12.42
CA GLN A 221 -10.09 11.49 -11.03
C GLN A 221 -8.61 11.66 -10.76
N LEU A 222 -7.75 10.77 -11.24
CA LEU A 222 -6.30 10.95 -11.15
C LEU A 222 -5.86 12.27 -11.81
N ALA A 223 -6.47 12.64 -12.94
CA ALA A 223 -6.20 13.90 -13.63
C ALA A 223 -6.64 15.14 -12.81
N ARG A 224 -7.72 15.04 -12.03
CA ARG A 224 -8.21 16.12 -11.14
C ARG A 224 -7.48 16.19 -9.80
N ALA A 225 -6.80 15.12 -9.39
CA ALA A 225 -6.03 15.09 -8.16
C ALA A 225 -4.84 16.07 -8.21
N LYS A 226 -4.49 16.66 -7.06
CA LYS A 226 -3.30 17.52 -6.91
C LYS A 226 -2.07 16.71 -6.49
N GLY A 227 -2.32 15.58 -5.83
CA GLY A 227 -1.30 14.63 -5.37
C GLY A 227 -1.66 13.20 -5.73
N LEU A 228 -0.65 12.36 -5.88
CA LEU A 228 -0.79 10.93 -6.14
C LEU A 228 0.03 10.14 -5.11
N ILE A 229 -0.56 9.12 -4.51
CA ILE A 229 0.18 8.06 -3.82
C ILE A 229 0.33 6.91 -4.80
N TYR A 230 1.57 6.53 -5.10
CA TYR A 230 1.88 5.35 -5.89
C TYR A 230 2.40 4.23 -4.99
N ILE A 231 1.67 3.11 -4.91
CA ILE A 231 2.08 1.91 -4.18
C ILE A 231 2.91 1.03 -5.11
N PHE A 232 4.21 1.01 -4.87
CA PHE A 232 5.17 0.16 -5.56
C PHE A 232 5.33 -1.15 -4.78
N ASP A 233 4.90 -2.26 -5.37
CA ASP A 233 5.14 -3.58 -4.79
C ASP A 233 6.48 -4.11 -5.28
N PRO A 234 7.47 -4.28 -4.40
CA PRO A 234 8.70 -4.91 -4.82
C PRO A 234 8.50 -6.41 -5.01
N LEU A 235 7.54 -7.06 -4.36
CA LEU A 235 7.42 -8.51 -4.38
C LEU A 235 6.78 -9.03 -5.67
N GLY A 236 7.00 -10.31 -5.94
CA GLY A 236 6.40 -11.04 -7.05
C GLY A 236 7.44 -11.63 -7.99
N ASP A 237 6.97 -12.55 -8.84
CA ASP A 237 7.80 -13.16 -9.88
C ASP A 237 7.97 -12.23 -11.10
N ALA A 238 8.72 -12.68 -12.11
CA ALA A 238 8.96 -11.90 -13.32
C ALA A 238 7.67 -11.58 -14.10
N VAL A 239 6.67 -12.47 -14.04
CA VAL A 239 5.37 -12.29 -14.71
C VAL A 239 4.56 -11.21 -13.97
N GLU A 240 4.44 -11.32 -12.64
CA GLU A 240 3.77 -10.33 -11.80
C GLU A 240 4.44 -8.95 -11.90
N ALA A 241 5.77 -8.89 -11.93
CA ALA A 241 6.52 -7.64 -12.12
C ALA A 241 6.25 -7.01 -13.49
N THR A 242 6.19 -7.82 -14.55
CA THR A 242 5.86 -7.34 -15.91
C THR A 242 4.43 -6.84 -16.00
N GLN A 243 3.47 -7.54 -15.39
CA GLN A 243 2.07 -7.10 -15.34
C GLN A 243 1.92 -5.79 -14.57
N SER A 244 2.63 -5.65 -13.45
CA SER A 244 2.65 -4.43 -12.63
C SER A 244 3.23 -3.25 -13.41
N LEU A 245 4.30 -3.47 -14.17
CA LEU A 245 4.89 -2.47 -15.06
C LEU A 245 3.91 -2.05 -16.17
N ASN A 246 3.26 -3.01 -16.83
CA ASN A 246 2.30 -2.73 -17.91
C ASN A 246 1.12 -1.90 -17.40
N PHE A 247 0.59 -2.28 -16.23
CA PHE A 247 -0.46 -1.54 -15.55
C PHE A 247 -0.03 -0.09 -15.26
N PHE A 248 1.17 0.07 -14.70
CA PHE A 248 1.74 1.38 -14.38
C PHE A 248 1.89 2.24 -15.65
N HIS A 249 2.52 1.72 -16.70
CA HIS A 249 2.72 2.48 -17.94
C HIS A 249 1.40 2.85 -18.63
N ALA A 250 0.42 1.94 -18.64
CA ALA A 250 -0.88 2.20 -19.24
C ALA A 250 -1.59 3.37 -18.55
N ALA A 251 -1.71 3.31 -17.22
CA ALA A 251 -2.34 4.35 -16.42
C ALA A 251 -1.60 5.70 -16.54
N LEU A 252 -0.27 5.70 -16.49
CA LEU A 252 0.53 6.92 -16.56
C LEU A 252 0.44 7.60 -17.94
N THR A 253 0.46 6.81 -19.02
CA THR A 253 0.34 7.34 -20.38
C THR A 253 -1.03 7.95 -20.62
N GLU A 254 -2.10 7.32 -20.10
CA GLU A 254 -3.46 7.83 -20.24
C GLU A 254 -3.69 9.07 -19.37
N LEU A 255 -3.18 9.08 -18.14
CA LEU A 255 -3.17 10.27 -17.28
C LEU A 255 -2.46 11.44 -17.96
N ASN A 256 -1.28 11.19 -18.53
CA ASN A 256 -0.53 12.22 -19.27
C ASN A 256 -1.32 12.75 -20.47
N THR A 257 -1.96 11.87 -21.23
CA THR A 257 -2.84 12.28 -22.34
C THR A 257 -3.98 13.13 -21.82
N ARG A 258 -4.68 12.69 -20.77
CA ARG A 258 -5.83 13.41 -20.21
C ARG A 258 -5.48 14.80 -19.70
N VAL A 259 -4.33 14.96 -19.05
CA VAL A 259 -3.85 16.25 -18.53
C VAL A 259 -3.36 17.15 -19.66
N ARG A 260 -2.81 16.58 -20.74
CA ARG A 260 -2.39 17.32 -21.92
C ARG A 260 -3.59 17.93 -22.62
N ASP A 261 -4.63 17.12 -22.81
CA ASP A 261 -5.84 17.52 -23.52
C ASP A 261 -6.61 18.61 -22.76
N SER A 262 -6.41 18.72 -21.44
CA SER A 262 -6.92 19.83 -20.61
C SER A 262 -5.96 21.01 -20.46
N GLY A 263 -4.78 20.98 -21.09
CA GLY A 263 -3.77 22.04 -21.03
C GLY A 263 -3.06 22.17 -19.67
N GLY A 264 -3.10 21.13 -18.84
CA GLY A 264 -2.65 21.17 -17.44
C GLY A 264 -1.15 20.94 -17.20
N HIS A 265 -0.34 20.71 -18.22
CA HIS A 265 1.10 20.44 -18.06
C HIS A 265 1.87 21.64 -17.51
N ILE A 266 2.84 21.35 -16.64
CA ILE A 266 3.81 22.33 -16.14
C ILE A 266 5.16 21.96 -16.71
N ARG A 267 5.72 22.78 -17.60
CA ARG A 267 7.02 22.53 -18.26
C ARG A 267 7.10 21.14 -18.90
N ASN A 268 6.06 20.76 -19.66
CA ASN A 268 5.95 19.48 -20.35
C ASN A 268 5.94 18.24 -19.44
N ARG A 269 5.61 18.42 -18.16
CA ARG A 269 5.46 17.34 -17.16
C ARG A 269 4.11 17.45 -16.45
N LEU A 270 3.68 16.34 -15.87
CA LEU A 270 2.47 16.28 -15.05
C LEU A 270 2.60 17.25 -13.85
N PRO A 271 1.53 17.99 -13.52
CA PRO A 271 1.55 18.98 -12.45
C PRO A 271 1.51 18.36 -11.04
N HIS A 272 1.18 17.07 -10.94
CA HIS A 272 0.96 16.37 -9.69
C HIS A 272 2.21 16.32 -8.82
N HIS A 273 2.00 16.36 -7.50
CA HIS A 273 2.96 15.84 -6.54
C HIS A 273 2.75 14.33 -6.38
N VAL A 274 3.83 13.59 -6.18
CA VAL A 274 3.79 12.12 -6.04
C VAL A 274 4.51 11.71 -4.76
N SER A 275 3.92 10.78 -4.02
CA SER A 275 4.61 10.00 -2.99
C SER A 275 4.65 8.55 -3.45
N VAL A 276 5.85 8.01 -3.64
CA VAL A 276 6.09 6.62 -3.99
C VAL A 276 6.31 5.84 -2.70
N CYS A 277 5.42 4.89 -2.42
CA CYS A 277 5.48 4.04 -1.25
C CYS A 277 5.92 2.63 -1.68
N VAL A 278 7.15 2.24 -1.33
CA VAL A 278 7.64 0.87 -1.45
C VAL A 278 6.93 0.04 -0.40
N ALA A 279 5.95 -0.74 -0.84
CA ALA A 279 5.07 -1.50 0.03
C ALA A 279 5.75 -2.74 0.62
N LYS A 280 5.08 -3.32 1.62
CA LYS A 280 5.45 -4.60 2.25
C LYS A 280 6.88 -4.56 2.80
N PHE A 281 7.28 -3.40 3.34
CA PHE A 281 8.60 -3.23 3.95
C PHE A 281 8.83 -4.17 5.16
N ASP A 282 7.76 -4.70 5.75
CA ASP A 282 7.79 -5.74 6.79
C ASP A 282 8.11 -7.15 6.27
N HIS A 283 8.02 -7.38 4.96
CA HIS A 283 8.21 -8.69 4.39
C HIS A 283 9.68 -9.10 4.43
N PRO A 284 10.02 -10.34 4.86
CA PRO A 284 11.41 -10.78 4.97
C PRO A 284 12.26 -10.58 3.71
N GLU A 285 11.67 -10.83 2.54
CA GLU A 285 12.36 -10.63 1.24
C GLU A 285 12.66 -9.17 0.91
N VAL A 286 11.95 -8.20 1.50
CA VAL A 286 12.25 -6.76 1.30
C VAL A 286 13.12 -6.26 2.43
N PHE A 287 12.73 -6.57 3.67
CA PHE A 287 13.33 -6.02 4.87
C PHE A 287 14.78 -6.46 5.05
N ARG A 288 15.06 -7.76 4.93
CA ARG A 288 16.39 -8.30 5.22
C ARG A 288 17.44 -7.77 4.24
N PRO A 289 17.22 -7.78 2.91
CA PRO A 289 18.16 -7.17 1.97
C PRO A 289 18.37 -5.68 2.23
N ALA A 290 17.33 -4.94 2.63
CA ALA A 290 17.45 -3.53 2.97
C ALA A 290 18.33 -3.29 4.21
N VAL A 291 18.21 -4.14 5.24
CA VAL A 291 19.07 -4.11 6.44
C VAL A 291 20.51 -4.44 6.07
N GLU A 292 20.73 -5.52 5.31
CA GLU A 292 22.06 -5.97 4.88
C GLU A 292 22.77 -4.93 4.01
N ALA A 293 22.03 -4.18 3.20
CA ALA A 293 22.54 -3.07 2.40
C ALA A 293 22.68 -1.73 3.17
N GLY A 294 22.35 -1.69 4.47
CA GLY A 294 22.57 -0.52 5.33
C GLY A 294 21.55 0.61 5.18
N TRP A 295 20.38 0.35 4.60
CA TRP A 295 19.33 1.37 4.40
C TRP A 295 18.45 1.61 5.63
N VAL A 296 18.47 0.67 6.57
CA VAL A 296 17.53 0.61 7.69
C VAL A 296 18.18 1.16 8.96
N THR A 297 17.46 2.07 9.60
CA THR A 297 17.74 2.54 10.96
C THR A 297 16.68 2.04 11.91
N GLN A 298 16.92 2.13 13.21
CA GLN A 298 15.95 1.71 14.23
C GLN A 298 15.69 2.87 15.18
N ASP A 299 14.42 3.13 15.48
CA ASP A 299 14.04 4.12 16.48
C ASP A 299 14.63 3.72 17.85
N SER A 300 15.16 4.68 18.61
CA SER A 300 15.77 4.42 19.93
C SER A 300 14.79 4.40 21.09
N VAL A 301 13.51 4.72 20.83
CA VAL A 301 12.46 4.90 21.84
C VAL A 301 11.17 4.22 21.37
N GLY A 302 10.32 3.82 22.30
CA GLY A 302 9.04 3.17 22.02
C GLY A 302 9.24 1.74 21.52
N SER A 303 8.49 1.36 20.49
CA SER A 303 8.54 0.00 19.93
C SER A 303 9.81 -0.30 19.13
N GLN A 304 10.71 0.68 19.01
CA GLN A 304 12.00 0.61 18.31
C GLN A 304 11.83 0.04 16.90
N LEU A 305 10.83 0.53 16.17
CA LEU A 305 10.52 0.03 14.84
C LEU A 305 11.64 0.41 13.86
N PRO A 306 11.99 -0.50 12.94
CA PRO A 306 12.95 -0.20 11.90
C PRO A 306 12.32 0.68 10.81
N ARG A 307 13.09 1.63 10.29
CA ARG A 307 12.65 2.61 9.29
C ARG A 307 13.77 2.93 8.32
N VAL A 308 13.40 3.24 7.09
CA VAL A 308 14.27 3.97 6.16
C VAL A 308 14.10 5.47 6.46
N PRO A 309 15.16 6.20 6.85
CA PRO A 309 15.07 7.64 7.06
C PRO A 309 14.55 8.36 5.81
N GLU A 310 13.68 9.36 5.99
CA GLU A 310 13.06 10.11 4.88
C GLU A 310 14.11 10.66 3.89
N ARG A 311 15.22 11.20 4.40
CA ARG A 311 16.33 11.72 3.60
C ARG A 311 17.01 10.69 2.70
N LEU A 312 16.86 9.40 3.00
CA LEU A 312 17.41 8.28 2.23
C LEU A 312 16.36 7.64 1.31
N GLY A 313 15.11 8.08 1.34
CA GLY A 313 14.02 7.41 0.61
C GLY A 313 14.26 7.32 -0.90
N ALA A 314 14.79 8.39 -1.51
CA ALA A 314 15.08 8.42 -2.94
C ALA A 314 16.20 7.44 -3.31
N ASP A 315 17.29 7.42 -2.53
CA ASP A 315 18.43 6.52 -2.75
C ASP A 315 18.04 5.07 -2.49
N PHE A 316 17.24 4.81 -1.45
CA PHE A 316 16.67 3.50 -1.16
C PHE A 316 15.81 2.99 -2.32
N PHE A 317 14.92 3.83 -2.87
CA PHE A 317 14.14 3.45 -4.06
C PHE A 317 15.03 3.22 -5.28
N GLY A 318 16.07 4.04 -5.46
CA GLY A 318 17.07 3.87 -6.51
C GLY A 318 17.75 2.49 -6.43
N TRP A 319 18.22 2.11 -5.25
CA TRP A 319 18.79 0.79 -4.96
C TRP A 319 17.80 -0.35 -5.20
N MET A 320 16.55 -0.21 -4.72
CA MET A 320 15.48 -1.19 -4.98
C MET A 320 15.28 -1.45 -6.48
N CYS A 321 15.32 -0.39 -7.29
CA CYS A 321 15.19 -0.51 -8.74
C CYS A 321 16.44 -1.07 -9.42
N ASN A 322 17.63 -0.63 -9.02
CA ASN A 322 18.88 -1.00 -9.70
C ASN A 322 19.38 -2.40 -9.34
N ASP A 323 19.43 -2.68 -8.05
CA ASP A 323 20.20 -3.79 -7.50
C ASP A 323 19.32 -4.92 -7.02
N PHE A 324 18.09 -4.62 -6.58
CA PHE A 324 17.20 -5.63 -5.99
C PHE A 324 16.20 -6.23 -6.99
N ARG A 325 15.50 -5.42 -7.81
CA ARG A 325 14.47 -5.91 -8.76
C ARG A 325 14.85 -5.83 -10.24
N GLY A 326 15.85 -5.02 -10.59
CA GLY A 326 16.41 -5.00 -11.93
C GLY A 326 15.54 -4.31 -12.98
N ALA A 327 15.44 -4.89 -14.18
CA ALA A 327 15.02 -4.17 -15.39
C ALA A 327 13.63 -3.52 -15.32
N THR A 328 12.59 -4.24 -14.87
CA THR A 328 11.22 -3.69 -14.80
C THR A 328 11.09 -2.56 -13.79
N ALA A 329 11.74 -2.68 -12.63
CA ALA A 329 11.73 -1.63 -11.61
C ALA A 329 12.49 -0.38 -12.06
N ARG A 330 13.58 -0.52 -12.84
CA ARG A 330 14.26 0.63 -13.47
C ARG A 330 13.34 1.39 -14.41
N LEU A 331 12.53 0.68 -15.21
CA LEU A 331 11.55 1.32 -16.10
C LEU A 331 10.49 2.13 -15.34
N VAL A 332 10.01 1.64 -14.20
CA VAL A 332 9.10 2.41 -13.32
C VAL A 332 9.76 3.71 -12.86
N ARG A 333 11.00 3.64 -12.35
CA ARG A 333 11.76 4.82 -11.90
C ARG A 333 11.95 5.82 -13.04
N ASP A 334 12.40 5.35 -14.21
CA ASP A 334 12.72 6.21 -15.34
C ASP A 334 11.46 6.87 -15.90
N ALA A 335 10.33 6.17 -15.89
CA ALA A 335 9.04 6.74 -16.23
C ALA A 335 8.58 7.79 -15.22
N LEU A 336 8.66 7.54 -13.90
CA LEU A 336 8.36 8.57 -12.89
C LEU A 336 9.20 9.83 -13.12
N ALA A 337 10.50 9.65 -13.34
CA ALA A 337 11.46 10.74 -13.62
C ALA A 337 11.26 11.38 -15.01
N SER A 338 10.48 10.79 -15.92
CA SER A 338 10.15 11.36 -17.23
C SER A 338 8.86 12.17 -17.19
N PHE A 339 7.84 11.68 -16.47
CA PHE A 339 6.51 12.27 -16.46
C PHE A 339 6.31 13.35 -15.38
N PHE A 340 6.98 13.27 -14.23
CA PHE A 340 6.81 14.21 -13.11
C PHE A 340 8.06 15.05 -12.86
N HIS A 341 7.92 16.24 -12.27
CA HIS A 341 9.10 17.01 -11.82
C HIS A 341 9.80 16.28 -10.67
N PRO A 342 11.14 16.14 -10.66
CA PRO A 342 11.85 15.47 -9.56
C PRO A 342 11.55 16.06 -8.19
N GLU A 343 11.41 17.38 -8.09
CA GLU A 343 11.05 18.10 -6.85
C GLU A 343 9.63 17.76 -6.34
N ASN A 344 8.79 17.19 -7.20
CA ASN A 344 7.43 16.80 -6.87
C ASN A 344 7.33 15.35 -6.39
N ILE A 345 8.42 14.58 -6.39
CA ILE A 345 8.41 13.16 -6.00
C ILE A 345 9.10 12.99 -4.65
N SER A 346 8.46 12.26 -3.75
CA SER A 346 9.04 11.81 -2.48
C SER A 346 8.87 10.30 -2.35
N TYR A 347 9.75 9.66 -1.59
CA TYR A 347 9.87 8.21 -1.54
C TYR A 347 9.83 7.71 -0.11
N TYR A 348 9.09 6.63 0.12
CA TYR A 348 8.83 6.08 1.44
C TYR A 348 8.94 4.56 1.42
N ALA A 349 9.60 3.98 2.42
CA ALA A 349 9.45 2.57 2.73
C ALA A 349 8.22 2.41 3.63
N SER A 350 7.20 1.69 3.16
CA SER A 350 5.89 1.62 3.82
C SER A 350 5.52 0.20 4.19
N SER A 351 4.95 0.04 5.38
CA SER A 351 4.35 -1.21 5.85
C SER A 351 2.98 -0.95 6.43
N ALA A 352 1.96 -1.61 5.88
CA ALA A 352 0.58 -1.46 6.35
C ALA A 352 0.33 -2.20 7.68
N ILE A 353 1.04 -3.31 7.93
CA ILE A 353 0.85 -4.13 9.13
C ILE A 353 1.97 -3.99 10.16
N GLY A 354 3.09 -3.37 9.79
CA GLY A 354 4.27 -3.28 10.64
C GLY A 354 4.96 -4.61 10.89
N PHE A 355 5.91 -4.57 11.82
CA PHE A 355 6.69 -5.73 12.25
C PHE A 355 6.04 -6.41 13.45
N ARG A 356 6.36 -7.69 13.63
CA ARG A 356 6.04 -8.42 14.84
C ARG A 356 6.84 -7.82 15.99
N LEU A 357 6.13 -7.51 17.08
CA LEU A 357 6.75 -7.08 18.32
C LEU A 357 6.79 -8.23 19.32
N ASN A 358 7.82 -8.23 20.16
CA ASN A 358 7.94 -9.19 21.26
C ASN A 358 6.95 -8.85 22.40
N PRO A 359 6.86 -9.66 23.47
CA PRO A 359 5.98 -9.38 24.61
C PRO A 359 6.28 -8.07 25.34
N GLN A 360 7.49 -7.53 25.22
CA GLN A 360 7.87 -6.21 25.73
C GLN A 360 7.47 -5.06 24.79
N HIS A 361 6.76 -5.38 23.70
CA HIS A 361 6.33 -4.46 22.66
C HIS A 361 7.52 -3.78 21.94
N VAL A 362 8.63 -4.50 21.79
CA VAL A 362 9.84 -4.05 21.11
C VAL A 362 10.13 -4.93 19.89
N PHE A 363 10.65 -4.34 18.83
CA PHE A 363 11.10 -5.05 17.64
C PHE A 363 12.22 -6.04 17.96
N ASP A 364 12.12 -7.28 17.44
CA ASP A 364 13.16 -8.30 17.53
C ASP A 364 13.55 -8.79 16.12
N TYR A 365 14.78 -8.49 15.70
CA TYR A 365 15.31 -8.88 14.39
C TYR A 365 15.35 -10.40 14.15
N ARG A 366 15.26 -11.23 15.21
CA ARG A 366 15.24 -12.69 15.07
C ARG A 366 13.84 -13.23 14.73
N ASN A 367 12.79 -12.47 15.03
CA ASN A 367 11.40 -12.88 14.85
C ASN A 367 10.49 -11.67 14.55
N TYR A 368 10.77 -11.00 13.43
CA TYR A 368 10.10 -9.75 13.05
C TYR A 368 8.95 -9.93 12.05
N ALA A 369 8.83 -11.10 11.42
CA ALA A 369 7.78 -11.33 10.42
C ALA A 369 6.41 -11.33 11.10
N ASN A 370 5.58 -10.34 10.76
CA ASN A 370 4.24 -10.21 11.33
C ASN A 370 3.18 -11.02 10.56
N VAL A 371 3.63 -11.93 9.69
CA VAL A 371 2.76 -12.81 8.90
C VAL A 371 3.18 -14.24 9.09
N GLU A 372 2.21 -15.10 9.35
CA GLU A 372 2.34 -16.55 9.39
C GLU A 372 1.33 -17.20 8.45
N ILE A 373 1.60 -18.44 8.06
CA ILE A 373 0.67 -19.24 7.26
C ILE A 373 0.05 -20.27 8.21
N VAL A 374 -1.24 -20.16 8.43
CA VAL A 374 -2.04 -21.08 9.25
C VAL A 374 -3.09 -21.69 8.33
N GLU A 375 -3.08 -23.02 8.17
CA GLU A 375 -4.02 -23.74 7.31
C GLU A 375 -4.05 -23.20 5.86
N GLY A 376 -2.88 -22.81 5.33
CA GLY A 376 -2.76 -22.24 3.98
C GLY A 376 -3.22 -20.79 3.86
N GLN A 377 -3.73 -20.18 4.92
CA GLN A 377 -4.13 -18.77 4.95
C GLN A 377 -3.08 -17.89 5.63
N ARG A 378 -2.87 -16.70 5.07
CA ARG A 378 -1.98 -15.70 5.66
C ARG A 378 -2.68 -15.00 6.82
N ARG A 379 -2.09 -15.09 8.02
CA ARG A 379 -2.56 -14.43 9.24
C ARG A 379 -1.53 -13.48 9.81
N ILE A 380 -2.00 -12.47 10.53
CA ILE A 380 -1.19 -11.44 11.16
C ILE A 380 -0.90 -11.86 12.61
N CYS A 381 0.37 -11.95 12.97
CA CYS A 381 0.79 -12.49 14.27
C CYS A 381 0.43 -11.57 15.45
N THR A 382 0.59 -10.25 15.28
CA THR A 382 0.46 -9.24 16.34
C THR A 382 -0.23 -7.98 15.85
N SER A 383 -0.69 -7.11 16.77
CA SER A 383 -1.39 -5.85 16.46
C SER A 383 -0.65 -5.06 15.38
N PRO A 384 -1.34 -4.61 14.31
CA PRO A 384 -0.67 -3.86 13.27
C PRO A 384 0.02 -2.60 13.82
N GLU A 385 1.28 -2.40 13.47
CA GLU A 385 2.05 -1.18 13.75
C GLU A 385 2.51 -0.51 12.44
N PRO A 386 1.57 0.11 11.69
CA PRO A 386 1.87 0.80 10.43
C PRO A 386 3.11 1.69 10.44
N ILE A 387 3.88 1.63 9.36
CA ILE A 387 5.08 2.46 9.14
C ILE A 387 4.91 3.21 7.83
N ASN A 388 4.99 4.54 7.87
CA ASN A 388 4.89 5.42 6.69
C ASN A 388 3.61 5.14 5.87
N VAL A 389 2.45 5.11 6.55
CA VAL A 389 1.13 4.94 5.92
C VAL A 389 0.37 6.27 5.94
N LEU A 390 0.42 7.00 7.06
CA LEU A 390 -0.20 8.31 7.16
C LEU A 390 0.75 9.42 6.72
N GLU A 391 2.03 9.29 7.05
CA GLU A 391 3.09 10.26 6.82
C GLU A 391 3.21 10.68 5.35
N PRO A 392 3.16 9.77 4.35
CA PRO A 392 3.21 10.16 2.94
C PRO A 392 2.05 11.04 2.49
N LEU A 393 0.87 10.94 3.12
CA LEU A 393 -0.31 11.76 2.81
C LEU A 393 -0.17 13.16 3.41
N ILE A 394 0.29 13.22 4.67
CA ILE A 394 0.53 14.48 5.40
C ILE A 394 1.59 15.31 4.68
N ASP A 395 2.73 14.69 4.35
CA ASP A 395 3.81 15.36 3.61
C ASP A 395 3.35 15.81 2.21
N LEU A 396 2.61 14.95 1.49
CA LEU A 396 2.10 15.28 0.16
C LEU A 396 1.18 16.51 0.19
N GLU A 397 0.27 16.57 1.15
CA GLU A 397 -0.59 17.74 1.38
C GLU A 397 0.25 19.01 1.58
N ARG A 398 1.28 18.92 2.45
CA ARG A 398 2.16 20.02 2.78
C ARG A 398 2.93 20.51 1.56
N ARG A 399 3.47 19.59 0.75
CA ARG A 399 4.17 19.92 -0.50
C ARG A 399 3.25 20.60 -1.51
N ILE A 400 2.02 20.12 -1.67
CA ILE A 400 1.00 20.76 -2.54
C ILE A 400 0.70 22.19 -2.09
N ARG A 401 0.54 22.42 -0.78
CA ARG A 401 0.24 23.76 -0.23
C ARG A 401 1.42 24.72 -0.27
N THR A 402 2.63 24.23 -0.04
CA THR A 402 3.86 25.04 -0.08
C THR A 402 4.26 25.39 -1.52
N GLY A 403 4.05 24.48 -2.48
CA GLY A 403 4.22 24.73 -3.91
C GLY A 403 3.38 25.91 -4.41
N LYS A 404 2.11 26.02 -3.97
CA LYS A 404 1.25 27.18 -4.27
C LYS A 404 1.84 28.53 -3.82
N ARG A 405 2.50 28.58 -2.66
CA ARG A 405 3.04 29.83 -2.10
C ARG A 405 4.27 30.36 -2.86
N LYS A 406 5.07 29.48 -3.46
CA LYS A 406 6.22 29.89 -4.30
C LYS A 406 5.80 30.40 -5.68
N GLY A 407 4.69 29.89 -6.24
CA GLY A 407 4.15 30.34 -7.53
C GLY A 407 3.51 31.74 -7.49
N GLY A 408 2.92 32.14 -6.35
CA GLY A 408 2.25 33.44 -6.21
C GLY A 408 3.17 34.66 -6.02
N LYS A 409 4.48 34.45 -5.77
CA LYS A 409 5.47 35.54 -5.59
C LYS A 409 6.22 35.91 -6.88
N ARG A 410 5.88 35.28 -8.01
CA ARG A 410 6.38 35.66 -9.34
C ARG A 410 5.21 36.19 -10.16
N ARG A 411 4.83 37.43 -9.89
CA ARG A 411 4.01 38.26 -10.79
C ARG A 411 4.65 39.62 -10.90
#